data_AF-A0A4Y9KZN6-F1
#
_entry.id   AF-A0A4Y9KZN6-F1
#
_cell.length_a   1.000
_cell.length_b   1.000
_cell.length_c   1.000
_cell.angle_alpha   90.00
_cell.angle_beta   90.00
_cell.angle_gamma   90.00
#
_symmetry.space_group_name_H-M   'P 1'
#
loop_
_entity.id
_entity.type
_entity.pdbx_description
1 polymer ?
#
loop_
_entity_poly.entity_id
_entity_poly.type
_entity_poly.pdbx_seq_one_letter_code
_entity_poly.pdbx_strand_id
1 'polypeptide(L)' 'MARRRTTDADDLPRYFVWVRGLEGPEPQKWMTMDFGVSDWKRPLVLAYLELPEDERHLSLSILARRYPPPRVDLS' A
#
# COMPACT_ATOMS: atom_id res chain seq x y z
N MET A 1 -8.25 -35.63 -5.50
CA MET A 1 -8.47 -34.44 -6.36
C MET A 1 -8.29 -33.20 -5.50
N ALA A 2 -7.25 -32.40 -5.73
CA ALA A 2 -6.98 -31.18 -4.97
C ALA A 2 -7.23 -29.95 -5.86
N ARG A 3 -8.31 -29.21 -5.60
CA ARG A 3 -8.59 -27.86 -6.12
C ARG A 3 -9.77 -27.34 -5.29
N ARG A 4 -9.76 -26.15 -4.70
CA ARG A 4 -9.20 -24.86 -5.12
C ARG A 4 -8.71 -24.10 -3.88
N ARG A 5 -7.51 -23.53 -3.95
CA ARG A 5 -7.06 -22.52 -2.99
C ARG A 5 -7.83 -21.23 -3.29
N THR A 6 -8.98 -21.04 -2.64
CA THR A 6 -9.68 -19.74 -2.62
C THR A 6 -9.03 -18.83 -1.57
N THR A 7 -7.70 -18.83 -1.49
CA THR A 7 -6.92 -18.14 -0.46
C THR A 7 -6.05 -17.05 -1.06
N ASP A 8 -5.83 -17.05 -2.38
CA ASP A 8 -4.93 -16.12 -3.05
C ASP A 8 -5.40 -14.66 -2.96
N ALA A 9 -6.71 -14.39 -3.00
CA ALA A 9 -7.26 -13.03 -2.90
C ALA A 9 -7.24 -12.44 -1.48
N ASP A 10 -7.25 -13.32 -0.47
CA ASP A 10 -7.23 -12.93 0.95
C ASP A 10 -5.81 -12.59 1.44
N ASP A 11 -4.80 -13.21 0.83
CA ASP A 11 -3.37 -13.02 1.12
C ASP A 11 -2.72 -11.87 0.33
N LEU A 12 -3.47 -11.10 -0.47
CA LEU A 12 -2.92 -9.97 -1.22
C LEU A 12 -3.03 -8.66 -0.45
N PRO A 13 -2.05 -7.75 -0.62
CA PRO A 13 -2.10 -6.45 0.03
C PRO A 13 -3.33 -5.67 -0.40
N ARG A 14 -4.13 -5.26 0.58
CA ARG A 14 -5.38 -4.53 0.37
C ARG A 14 -5.18 -3.03 0.29
N TYR A 15 -4.02 -2.53 0.70
CA TYR A 15 -3.76 -1.10 0.77
C TYR A 15 -2.50 -0.74 0.01
N PHE A 16 -2.59 0.34 -0.75
CA PHE A 16 -1.46 1.07 -1.30
C PHE A 16 -1.20 2.30 -0.43
N VAL A 17 0.03 2.48 0.03
CA VAL A 17 0.36 3.49 1.03
C VAL A 17 1.57 4.27 0.58
N TRP A 18 1.48 5.59 0.59
CA TRP A 18 2.64 6.47 0.47
C TRP A 18 3.17 6.76 1.86
N VAL A 19 4.45 6.46 2.09
CA VAL A 19 5.14 6.80 3.34
C VAL A 19 6.24 7.81 3.09
N ARG A 20 6.65 8.54 4.12
CA ARG A 20 7.79 9.45 4.11
C ARG A 20 9.07 8.62 4.08
N GLY A 21 9.72 8.56 2.93
CA GLY A 21 11.07 8.03 2.77
C GLY A 21 12.14 9.12 2.92
N LEU A 22 13.40 8.70 2.91
CA LEU A 22 14.56 9.60 3.03
C LEU A 22 14.75 10.49 1.80
N GLU A 23 14.43 9.97 0.61
CA GLU A 23 14.58 10.67 -0.67
C GLU A 23 13.27 11.26 -1.21
N GLY A 24 12.17 11.08 -0.47
CA GLY A 24 10.83 11.50 -0.87
C GLY A 24 9.76 10.48 -0.49
N PRO A 25 8.50 10.70 -0.91
CA PRO A 25 7.43 9.73 -0.72
C PRO A 25 7.79 8.37 -1.34
N GLU A 26 7.63 7.30 -0.58
CA GLU A 26 7.91 5.93 -0.99
C GLU A 26 6.62 5.10 -1.05
N PRO A 27 6.36 4.38 -2.15
CA PRO A 27 5.15 3.59 -2.31
C PRO A 27 5.30 2.21 -1.64
N GLN A 28 4.30 1.82 -0.85
CA GLN A 28 4.24 0.54 -0.15
C GLN A 28 2.88 -0.16 -0.31
N LYS A 29 2.84 -1.45 0.04
CA LYS A 29 1.65 -2.29 0.02
C LYS A 29 1.45 -2.96 1.37
N TRP A 30 0.28 -2.77 1.99
CA TRP A 30 -0.03 -3.32 3.31
C TRP A 30 -1.25 -4.24 3.24
N MET A 31 -1.26 -5.30 4.06
CA MET A 31 -2.36 -6.27 4.15
C MET A 31 -3.55 -5.69 4.90
N THR A 32 -3.25 -5.02 6.01
CA THR A 32 -4.21 -4.35 6.86
C THR A 32 -3.77 -2.90 7.03
N MET A 33 -4.67 -2.07 7.53
CA MET A 33 -4.33 -0.77 8.07
C MET A 33 -3.58 -0.96 9.39
N ASP A 34 -2.32 -1.38 9.32
CA ASP A 34 -1.37 -1.61 10.43
C ASP A 34 -0.99 -0.30 11.17
N PHE A 35 -1.88 0.68 11.18
CA PHE A 35 -1.74 1.93 11.93
C PHE A 35 -1.59 1.70 13.45
N GLY A 36 -1.74 0.49 13.99
CA GLY A 36 -1.73 0.24 15.45
C GLY A 36 -0.69 -0.75 15.97
N VAL A 37 -0.03 -1.55 15.11
CA VAL A 37 0.93 -2.60 15.56
C VAL A 37 2.36 -2.05 15.65
N SER A 38 2.63 -0.93 14.98
CA SER A 38 3.91 -0.26 14.97
C SER A 38 3.68 1.25 15.02
N ASP A 39 3.62 1.80 16.24
CA ASP A 39 3.40 3.22 16.52
C ASP A 39 4.32 4.14 15.69
N TRP A 40 5.53 3.65 15.34
CA TRP A 40 6.51 4.38 14.52
C TRP A 40 6.10 4.59 13.06
N LYS A 41 5.17 3.81 12.49
CA LYS A 41 4.77 3.93 11.08
C LYS A 41 3.70 4.98 10.83
N ARG A 42 2.81 5.23 11.80
CA ARG A 42 1.75 6.24 11.70
C ARG A 42 2.25 7.63 11.28
N PRO A 43 3.28 8.21 11.92
CA PRO A 43 3.78 9.54 11.52
C PRO A 43 4.47 9.54 10.14
N LEU A 44 4.78 8.38 9.58
CA LEU A 44 5.38 8.28 8.25
C LEU A 44 4.34 8.14 7.14
N VAL A 45 3.09 7.76 7.42
CA VAL A 45 2.08 7.61 6.36
C VAL A 45 1.62 8.98 5.88
N LEU A 46 1.82 9.23 4.58
CA LEU A 46 1.45 10.46 3.90
C LEU A 46 0.05 10.35 3.27
N ALA A 47 -0.26 9.21 2.67
CA ALA A 47 -1.56 8.90 2.07
C ALA A 47 -1.75 7.39 1.97
N TYR A 48 -3.00 6.94 1.93
CA TYR A 48 -3.33 5.54 1.68
C TYR A 48 -4.53 5.43 0.73
N LEU A 49 -4.61 4.30 0.04
CA LEU A 49 -5.69 3.92 -0.84
C LEU A 49 -6.01 2.44 -0.62
N GLU A 50 -7.28 2.09 -0.48
CA GLU A 50 -7.71 0.70 -0.53
C GLU A 50 -7.73 0.22 -1.98
N LEU A 51 -7.03 -0.87 -2.26
CA LEU A 51 -6.89 -1.44 -3.59
C LEU A 51 -8.10 -2.32 -3.92
N PRO A 52 -8.81 -2.04 -5.03
CA PRO A 52 -9.80 -2.98 -5.55
C PRO A 52 -9.12 -4.28 -5.97
N GLU A 53 -9.87 -5.38 -6.00
CA GLU A 53 -9.31 -6.74 -6.17
C GLU A 53 -8.44 -6.89 -7.43
N ASP A 54 -8.84 -6.24 -8.53
CA ASP A 54 -8.12 -6.21 -9.80
C ASP A 54 -6.77 -5.46 -9.72
N GLU A 55 -6.61 -4.54 -8.77
CA GLU A 55 -5.39 -3.76 -8.61
C GLU A 55 -4.43 -4.34 -7.55
N ARG A 56 -4.89 -5.26 -6.70
CA ARG A 56 -4.06 -5.88 -5.64
C ARG A 56 -2.85 -6.62 -6.18
N HIS A 57 -2.92 -7.15 -7.39
CA HIS A 57 -1.82 -7.84 -8.06
C HIS A 57 -0.81 -6.90 -8.76
N LEU A 58 -1.17 -5.62 -8.97
CA LEU A 58 -0.33 -4.67 -9.72
C LEU A 58 0.96 -4.34 -8.98
N SER A 59 2.08 -4.15 -9.70
CA SER A 59 3.33 -3.75 -9.04
C SER A 59 3.26 -2.34 -8.46
N LEU A 60 4.12 -2.03 -7.48
CA LEU A 60 4.22 -0.70 -6.88
C LEU A 60 4.47 0.40 -7.91
N SER A 61 5.31 0.15 -8.93
CA SER A 61 5.59 1.13 -9.99
C SER A 61 4.35 1.45 -10.83
N ILE A 62 3.49 0.47 -11.09
CA ILE A 62 2.22 0.70 -11.82
C ILE A 62 1.27 1.51 -10.93
N LEU A 63 1.13 1.13 -9.66
CA LEU A 63 0.28 1.83 -8.71
C LEU A 63 0.75 3.28 -8.50
N ALA A 64 2.05 3.52 -8.35
CA ALA A 64 2.62 4.86 -8.19
C ALA A 64 2.41 5.75 -9.42
N ARG A 65 2.27 5.17 -10.61
CA ARG A 65 1.91 5.91 -11.84
C ARG A 65 0.42 6.24 -11.91
N ARG A 66 -0.45 5.37 -11.39
CA ARG A 66 -1.91 5.60 -11.33
C ARG A 66 -2.29 6.56 -10.20
N TYR A 67 -1.61 6.44 -9.07
CA TYR A 67 -1.87 7.16 -7.84
C TYR A 67 -0.59 7.87 -7.39
N PRO A 68 -0.30 9.05 -7.98
CA PRO A 68 0.92 9.79 -7.66
C PRO A 68 0.95 10.18 -6.18
N PRO A 69 2.15 10.41 -5.61
CA PRO A 69 2.27 10.79 -4.21
C PRO A 69 1.55 12.12 -3.94
N PRO A 70 1.02 12.31 -2.71
CA PRO A 70 0.49 13.60 -2.32
C PRO A 70 1.60 14.66 -2.44
N ARG A 71 1.24 15.87 -2.86
CA ARG A 71 2.15 17.02 -2.84
C ARG A 71 2.39 17.40 -1.38
N VAL A 72 3.28 16.68 -0.71
CA VAL A 72 3.81 17.10 0.58
C VAL A 72 4.72 18.28 0.29
N ASP A 73 4.24 19.48 0.58
CA ASP A 73 5.07 20.66 0.66
C ASP A 73 6.07 20.41 1.80
N LEU A 74 7.31 20.07 1.45
CA LEU A 74 8.42 19.97 2.39
C LEU A 74 8.84 21.40 2.75
N SER A 75 7.97 22.10 3.48
CA SER A 75 8.25 23.43 4.02
C SER A 75 9.05 23.37 5.31
#